data_AF-A0A3E4UVR1-F1
#
_entry.id   AF-A0A3E4UVR1-F1
#
_cell.length_a   1.000
_cell.length_b   1.000
_cell.length_c   1.000
_cell.angle_alpha   90.00
_cell.angle_beta   90.00
_cell.angle_gamma   90.00
#
_symmetry.space_group_name_H-M   'P 1'
#
loop_
_entity.id
_entity.type
_entity.pdbx_description
1 polymer ?
#
loop_
_entity_poly.entity_id
_entity_poly.type
_entity_poly.pdbx_seq_one_letter_code
_entity_poly.pdbx_strand_id
1 'polypeptide(L)'
;MKRLKGLIKKSKEFFLIISRVVRLLWNSSKSNFIKTMIVSIVSGITIPFTLVIWKYLIDDMSRSIVSGNIAPVLFWLIFYFIFNYLQSVLMRIKDYQQNILSSYLNRYTSDLILKKVKDTDLKYFDSSMIYDKIRKVNEESTGRSISLLATLTNFIQSFSSLIGTITVLASLNVGIMLLCIFICIPTLIVSMKMAVTQYEFILSDLKDYAL
;
A
#
# COMPACT_ATOMS: atom_id res chain seq x y z
N MET A 1 4.51 10.59 -29.82
CA MET A 1 5.69 10.80 -28.94
C MET A 1 5.52 11.83 -27.80
N LYS A 2 4.68 12.89 -27.90
CA LYS A 2 4.50 13.88 -26.81
C LYS A 2 3.85 13.32 -25.52
N ARG A 3 2.94 12.32 -25.63
CA ARG A 3 2.27 11.70 -24.46
C ARG A 3 3.23 10.87 -23.57
N LEU A 4 4.25 10.24 -24.14
CA LEU A 4 5.25 9.44 -23.41
C LEU A 4 6.19 10.30 -22.54
N LYS A 5 6.63 11.47 -23.03
CA LYS A 5 7.44 12.41 -22.22
C LYS A 5 6.67 12.99 -21.03
N GLY A 6 5.36 13.19 -21.16
CA GLY A 6 4.49 13.64 -20.07
C GLY A 6 4.36 12.60 -18.95
N LEU A 7 4.25 11.32 -19.30
CA LEU A 7 4.22 10.20 -18.34
C LEU A 7 5.54 10.06 -17.56
N ILE A 8 6.67 10.22 -18.24
CA ILE A 8 8.01 10.15 -17.62
C ILE A 8 8.24 11.34 -16.66
N LYS A 9 7.76 12.53 -17.00
CA LYS A 9 7.85 13.71 -16.11
C LYS A 9 6.96 13.56 -14.88
N LYS A 10 5.71 13.08 -15.04
CA LYS A 10 4.81 12.78 -13.92
C LYS A 10 5.37 11.67 -13.01
N SER A 11 5.99 10.64 -13.57
CA SER A 11 6.65 9.58 -12.79
C SER A 11 7.80 10.10 -11.93
N LYS A 12 8.61 11.03 -12.46
CA LYS A 12 9.67 11.71 -11.67
C LYS A 12 9.13 12.56 -10.53
N GLU A 13 8.03 13.29 -10.74
CA GLU A 13 7.40 14.09 -9.69
C GLU A 13 6.78 13.21 -8.60
N PHE A 14 6.13 12.10 -8.97
CA PHE A 14 5.70 11.08 -8.01
C PHE A 14 6.88 10.55 -7.19
N PHE A 15 7.98 10.17 -7.83
CA PHE A 15 9.16 9.66 -7.14
C PHE A 15 9.78 10.69 -6.18
N LEU A 16 9.76 11.97 -6.55
CA LEU A 16 10.19 13.09 -5.70
C LEU A 16 9.28 13.29 -4.48
N ILE A 17 7.96 13.18 -4.65
CA ILE A 17 6.98 13.28 -3.56
C ILE A 17 7.15 12.10 -2.60
N ILE A 18 7.27 10.89 -3.13
CA ILE A 18 7.55 9.66 -2.35
C ILE A 18 8.84 9.83 -1.56
N SER A 19 9.94 10.28 -2.19
CA SER A 19 11.22 10.50 -1.52
C SER A 19 11.12 11.55 -0.40
N ARG A 20 10.35 12.62 -0.61
CA ARG A 20 10.14 13.67 0.39
C ARG A 20 9.31 13.20 1.58
N VAL A 21 8.26 12.42 1.33
CA VAL A 21 7.42 11.79 2.37
C VAL A 21 8.21 10.74 3.14
N VAL A 22 8.98 9.89 2.46
CA VAL A 22 9.90 8.92 3.08
C VAL A 22 10.92 9.63 3.95
N ARG A 23 11.50 10.76 3.50
CA ARG A 23 12.44 11.55 4.29
C ARG A 23 11.79 12.19 5.53
N LEU A 24 10.55 12.63 5.43
CA LEU A 24 9.75 13.16 6.54
C LEU A 24 9.44 12.07 7.58
N LEU A 25 9.01 10.90 7.12
CA LEU A 25 8.77 9.72 7.96
C LEU A 25 10.05 9.21 8.63
N TRP A 26 11.16 9.20 7.88
CA TRP A 26 12.48 8.83 8.36
C TRP A 26 12.98 9.77 9.47
N ASN A 27 12.65 11.06 9.39
CA ASN A 27 12.96 12.03 10.44
C ASN A 27 12.02 11.92 11.65
N SER A 28 10.80 11.40 11.49
CA SER A 28 9.83 11.25 12.58
C SER A 28 10.07 9.97 13.40
N SER A 29 10.25 8.79 12.78
CA SER A 29 10.74 7.60 13.50
C SER A 29 11.37 6.55 12.55
N LYS A 30 12.71 6.44 12.59
CA LYS A 30 13.46 5.46 11.76
C LYS A 30 13.09 4.01 12.08
N SER A 31 12.91 3.67 13.36
CA SER A 31 12.70 2.28 13.80
C SER A 31 11.34 1.72 13.35
N ASN A 32 10.26 2.49 13.48
CA ASN A 32 8.91 2.02 13.14
C ASN A 32 8.68 2.02 11.61
N PHE A 33 9.32 2.94 10.87
CA PHE A 33 9.29 2.92 9.40
C PHE A 33 9.97 1.67 8.84
N ILE A 34 11.16 1.31 9.34
CA ILE A 34 11.88 0.10 8.90
C ILE A 34 11.06 -1.16 9.21
N LYS A 35 10.49 -1.29 10.42
CA LYS A 35 9.61 -2.42 10.78
C LYS A 35 8.43 -2.54 9.83
N THR A 36 7.74 -1.43 9.55
CA THR A 36 6.59 -1.40 8.64
C THR A 36 6.98 -1.79 7.21
N MET A 37 8.16 -1.33 6.75
CA MET A 37 8.69 -1.68 5.43
C MET A 37 8.97 -3.18 5.31
N ILE A 38 9.64 -3.76 6.31
CA ILE A 38 9.98 -5.19 6.35
C ILE A 38 8.69 -6.03 6.36
N VAL A 39 7.75 -5.71 7.25
CA VAL A 39 6.46 -6.43 7.33
C VAL A 39 5.71 -6.38 6.01
N SER A 40 5.77 -5.25 5.29
CA SER A 40 5.09 -5.09 4.01
C SER A 40 5.74 -5.87 2.87
N ILE A 41 7.07 -5.96 2.86
CA ILE A 41 7.79 -6.82 1.91
C ILE A 41 7.46 -8.29 2.16
N VAL A 42 7.52 -8.74 3.43
CA VAL A 42 7.21 -10.11 3.83
C VAL A 42 5.76 -10.47 3.47
N SER A 43 4.82 -9.57 3.74
CA SER A 43 3.42 -9.75 3.38
C SER A 43 3.18 -9.79 1.86
N GLY A 44 3.98 -9.07 1.07
CA GLY A 44 3.93 -9.13 -0.39
C GLY A 44 4.39 -10.48 -0.94
N ILE A 45 5.43 -11.08 -0.33
CA ILE A 45 5.97 -12.38 -0.73
C ILE A 45 5.01 -13.54 -0.37
N THR A 46 4.05 -13.31 0.52
CA THR A 46 3.08 -14.34 0.90
C THR A 46 2.20 -14.80 -0.27
N ILE A 47 1.87 -13.90 -1.21
CA ILE A 47 1.08 -14.20 -2.41
C ILE A 47 1.79 -15.22 -3.34
N PRO A 48 3.02 -14.97 -3.81
CA PRO A 48 3.72 -15.95 -4.64
C PRO A 48 4.03 -17.26 -3.91
N PHE A 49 4.26 -17.20 -2.60
CA PHE A 49 4.47 -18.40 -1.80
C PHE A 49 3.22 -19.28 -1.76
N THR A 50 2.04 -18.67 -1.64
CA THR A 50 0.74 -19.36 -1.74
C THR A 50 0.62 -20.09 -3.08
N LEU A 51 1.05 -19.45 -4.16
CA LEU A 51 0.99 -20.02 -5.51
C LEU A 51 1.87 -21.27 -5.65
N VAL A 52 3.04 -21.29 -5.00
CA VAL A 52 3.91 -22.46 -4.94
C VAL A 52 3.25 -23.61 -4.17
N ILE A 53 2.57 -23.33 -3.05
CA ILE A 53 1.83 -24.35 -2.28
C ILE A 53 0.73 -24.97 -3.16
N TRP A 54 -0.03 -24.15 -3.88
CA TRP A 54 -1.06 -24.63 -4.81
C TRP A 54 -0.50 -25.52 -5.92
N LYS A 55 0.68 -25.18 -6.46
CA LYS A 55 1.38 -26.03 -7.45
C LYS A 55 1.61 -27.43 -6.89
N TYR A 56 2.27 -27.55 -5.74
CA TYR A 56 2.59 -28.85 -5.15
C TYR A 56 1.33 -29.64 -4.75
N LEU A 57 0.31 -28.94 -4.27
CA LEU A 57 -0.98 -29.55 -3.95
C LEU A 57 -1.63 -30.17 -5.20
N ILE A 58 -1.65 -29.45 -6.33
CA ILE A 58 -2.20 -29.97 -7.60
C ILE A 58 -1.36 -31.15 -8.13
N ASP A 59 -0.03 -31.04 -8.07
CA ASP A 59 0.89 -32.10 -8.52
C ASP A 59 0.67 -33.39 -7.71
N ASP A 60 0.59 -33.31 -6.37
CA ASP A 60 0.36 -34.48 -5.53
C ASP A 60 -1.07 -35.01 -5.61
N MET A 61 -2.07 -34.15 -5.86
CA MET A 61 -3.44 -34.59 -6.18
C MET A 61 -3.46 -35.46 -7.44
N SER A 62 -2.79 -35.03 -8.52
CA SER A 62 -2.72 -35.80 -9.76
C SER A 62 -2.07 -37.17 -9.57
N ARG A 63 -1.03 -37.25 -8.72
CA ARG A 63 -0.34 -38.51 -8.38
C ARG A 63 -1.16 -39.40 -7.44
N SER A 64 -1.93 -38.82 -6.54
CA SER A 64 -2.80 -39.55 -5.62
C SER A 64 -3.95 -40.24 -6.34
N ILE A 65 -4.44 -39.68 -7.46
CA ILE A 65 -5.47 -40.32 -8.29
C ILE A 65 -4.95 -41.64 -8.89
N VAL A 66 -3.66 -41.70 -9.24
CA VAL A 66 -3.04 -42.88 -9.84
C VAL A 66 -2.58 -43.90 -8.79
N SER A 67 -2.04 -43.43 -7.66
CA SER A 67 -1.48 -44.29 -6.61
C SER A 67 -2.46 -44.68 -5.49
N GLY A 68 -3.60 -44.00 -5.39
CA GLY A 68 -4.60 -44.20 -4.33
C GLY A 68 -4.19 -43.67 -2.95
N ASN A 69 -3.01 -43.08 -2.78
CA ASN A 69 -2.50 -42.61 -1.49
C ASN A 69 -2.78 -41.12 -1.27
N ILE A 70 -3.72 -40.82 -0.36
CA ILE A 70 -4.23 -39.46 -0.08
C ILE A 70 -3.38 -38.72 0.97
N ALA A 71 -2.49 -39.41 1.69
CA ALA A 71 -1.65 -38.82 2.73
C ALA A 71 -0.87 -37.55 2.30
N PRO A 72 -0.16 -37.52 1.14
CA PRO A 72 0.56 -36.32 0.72
C PRO A 72 -0.36 -35.13 0.42
N VAL A 73 -1.55 -35.37 -0.13
CA VAL A 73 -2.54 -34.32 -0.41
C VAL A 73 -3.05 -33.70 0.88
N LEU A 74 -3.37 -34.53 1.88
CA LEU A 74 -3.79 -34.06 3.21
C LEU A 74 -2.70 -33.24 3.90
N PHE A 75 -1.43 -33.65 3.78
CA PHE A 75 -0.31 -32.91 4.33
C PHE A 75 -0.20 -31.50 3.74
N TRP A 76 -0.23 -31.37 2.41
CA TRP A 76 -0.19 -30.07 1.74
C TRP A 76 -1.41 -29.20 2.05
N LEU A 77 -2.59 -29.81 2.20
CA LEU A 77 -3.81 -29.09 2.58
C LEU A 77 -3.70 -28.50 3.99
N ILE A 78 -3.24 -29.30 4.97
CA ILE A 78 -3.01 -28.82 6.34
C ILE A 78 -1.94 -27.72 6.35
N PHE A 79 -0.87 -27.90 5.59
CA PHE A 79 0.17 -26.88 5.46
C PHE A 79 -0.37 -25.57 4.89
N TYR A 80 -1.22 -25.64 3.87
CA TYR A 80 -1.91 -24.47 3.31
C TYR A 80 -2.78 -23.76 4.34
N PHE A 81 -3.56 -24.49 5.14
CA PHE A 81 -4.38 -23.91 6.21
C PHE A 81 -3.52 -23.17 7.26
N ILE A 82 -2.44 -23.79 7.72
CA ILE A 82 -1.51 -23.19 8.68
C ILE A 82 -0.88 -21.92 8.09
N PHE A 83 -0.47 -21.99 6.82
CA PHE A 83 0.12 -20.85 6.12
C PHE A 83 -0.87 -19.70 5.95
N ASN A 84 -2.13 -20.00 5.61
CA ASN A 84 -3.19 -19.00 5.47
C ASN A 84 -3.51 -18.32 6.82
N TYR A 85 -3.52 -19.10 7.90
CA TYR A 85 -3.64 -18.56 9.25
C TYR A 85 -2.48 -17.62 9.59
N LEU A 86 -1.24 -18.03 9.30
CA LEU A 86 -0.05 -17.20 9.52
C LEU A 86 -0.09 -15.91 8.68
N GLN A 87 -0.55 -15.99 7.43
CA GLN A 87 -0.78 -14.82 6.57
C GLN A 87 -1.78 -13.84 7.21
N SER A 88 -2.87 -14.35 7.78
CA SER A 88 -3.88 -13.54 8.47
C SER A 88 -3.29 -12.85 9.70
N VAL A 89 -2.43 -13.54 10.46
CA VAL A 89 -1.71 -12.94 11.60
C VAL A 89 -0.75 -11.84 11.13
N LEU A 90 0.01 -12.08 10.05
CA LEU A 90 0.92 -11.09 9.48
C LEU A 90 0.18 -9.82 9.01
N MET A 91 -1.00 -9.97 8.40
CA MET A 91 -1.85 -8.84 8.01
C MET A 91 -2.28 -8.02 9.24
N ARG A 92 -2.72 -8.67 10.32
CA ARG A 92 -3.06 -7.97 11.58
C ARG A 92 -1.87 -7.23 12.18
N ILE A 93 -0.67 -7.82 12.15
CA ILE A 93 0.56 -7.15 12.60
C ILE A 93 0.84 -5.91 11.75
N LYS A 94 0.69 -6.02 10.42
CA LYS A 94 0.88 -4.89 9.50
C LYS A 94 -0.07 -3.74 9.83
N ASP A 95 -1.36 -4.04 10.02
CA ASP A 95 -2.38 -3.03 10.36
C ASP A 95 -2.07 -2.36 11.70
N TYR A 96 -1.65 -3.16 12.70
CA TYR A 96 -1.25 -2.64 13.99
C TYR A 96 -0.04 -1.68 13.91
N GLN A 97 0.98 -2.03 13.12
CA GLN A 97 2.14 -1.15 12.89
C GLN A 97 1.74 0.14 12.17
N GLN A 98 0.85 0.07 11.20
CA GLN A 98 0.31 1.25 10.53
C GLN A 98 -0.46 2.16 11.49
N ASN A 99 -1.25 1.60 12.41
CA ASN A 99 -1.99 2.36 13.42
C ASN A 99 -1.06 3.04 14.43
N ILE A 100 0.00 2.36 14.89
CA ILE A 100 1.03 2.96 15.75
C ILE A 100 1.70 4.13 15.03
N LEU A 101 2.15 3.92 13.79
CA LEU A 101 2.85 4.95 13.03
C LEU A 101 1.94 6.17 12.78
N SER A 102 0.65 5.92 12.53
CA SER A 102 -0.39 6.96 12.42
C SER A 102 -0.54 7.76 13.72
N SER A 103 -0.52 7.09 14.87
CA SER A 103 -0.61 7.73 16.18
C SER A 103 0.60 8.63 16.47
N TYR A 104 1.81 8.18 16.12
CA TYR A 104 3.03 8.99 16.26
C TYR A 104 3.00 10.23 15.35
N LEU A 105 2.55 10.09 14.11
CA LEU A 105 2.42 11.21 13.17
C LEU A 105 1.41 12.25 13.65
N ASN A 106 0.28 11.80 14.18
CA ASN A 106 -0.73 12.71 14.76
C ASN A 106 -0.15 13.50 15.94
N ARG A 107 0.60 12.81 16.81
CA ARG A 107 1.22 13.43 17.99
C ARG A 107 2.30 14.44 17.61
N TYR A 108 3.13 14.14 16.62
CA TYR A 108 4.15 15.06 16.10
C TYR A 108 3.55 16.30 15.45
N THR A 109 2.50 16.11 14.64
CA THR A 109 1.81 17.23 13.97
C THR A 109 1.13 18.14 14.98
N SER A 110 0.49 17.55 15.99
CA SER A 110 -0.13 18.31 17.10
C SER A 110 0.91 19.11 17.91
N ASP A 111 2.10 18.57 18.19
CA ASP A 111 3.17 19.29 18.90
C ASP A 111 3.72 20.48 18.10
N LEU A 112 3.90 20.30 16.78
CA LEU A 112 4.32 21.39 15.88
C LEU A 112 3.30 22.52 15.82
N ILE A 113 2.01 22.19 15.76
CA ILE A 113 0.92 23.15 15.78
C ILE A 113 0.93 23.91 17.11
N LEU A 114 1.03 23.20 18.25
CA LEU A 114 1.05 23.82 19.57
C LEU A 114 2.22 24.80 19.74
N LYS A 115 3.42 24.45 19.25
CA LYS A 115 4.57 25.35 19.26
C LYS A 115 4.36 26.59 18.41
N LYS A 116 3.78 26.44 17.21
CA LYS A 116 3.50 27.57 16.32
C LYS A 116 2.43 28.51 16.88
N VAL A 117 1.44 27.95 17.57
CA VAL A 117 0.39 28.68 18.28
C VAL A 117 0.96 29.44 19.48
N LYS A 118 1.92 28.85 20.21
CA LYS A 118 2.59 29.50 21.34
C LYS A 118 3.44 30.73 20.95
N ASP A 119 3.99 30.74 19.74
CA ASP A 119 4.73 31.90 19.18
C ASP A 119 3.81 32.96 18.52
N THR A 120 2.49 32.73 18.49
CA THR A 120 1.53 33.67 17.90
C THR A 120 0.95 34.58 18.99
N ASP A 121 0.98 35.88 18.74
CA ASP A 121 0.58 36.95 19.68
C ASP A 121 -0.85 36.76 20.21
N LEU A 122 -1.04 36.95 21.53
CA LEU A 122 -2.28 36.63 22.28
C LEU A 122 -3.53 37.37 21.75
N LYS A 123 -3.32 38.47 21.03
CA LYS A 123 -4.39 39.32 20.45
C LYS A 123 -5.26 38.62 19.40
N TYR A 124 -4.84 37.46 18.88
CA TYR A 124 -5.56 36.76 17.82
C TYR A 124 -6.37 35.53 18.29
N PHE A 125 -6.33 35.22 19.58
CA PHE A 125 -6.98 34.03 20.17
C PHE A 125 -8.50 34.11 20.30
N ASP A 126 -9.11 35.31 20.25
CA ASP A 126 -10.56 35.49 20.39
C ASP A 126 -11.35 35.30 19.07
N SER A 127 -10.69 35.04 17.95
CA SER A 127 -11.38 34.81 16.67
C SER A 127 -11.62 33.32 16.42
N SER A 128 -12.89 32.93 16.25
CA SER A 128 -13.32 31.56 15.88
C SER A 128 -12.62 31.04 14.62
N MET A 129 -12.25 31.96 13.73
CA MET A 129 -11.58 31.67 12.46
C MET A 129 -10.17 31.07 12.63
N ILE A 130 -9.43 31.40 13.69
CA ILE A 130 -8.10 30.83 13.94
C ILE A 130 -8.19 29.45 14.58
N TYR A 131 -9.15 29.23 15.48
CA TYR A 131 -9.43 27.90 16.03
C TYR A 131 -9.82 26.90 14.92
N ASP A 132 -10.70 27.31 14.01
CA ASP A 132 -11.08 26.48 12.88
C ASP A 132 -9.91 26.23 11.93
N LYS A 133 -9.04 27.22 11.71
CA LYS A 133 -7.87 27.04 10.84
C LYS A 133 -6.85 26.08 11.45
N ILE A 134 -6.64 26.15 12.77
CA ILE A 134 -5.78 25.23 13.51
C ILE A 134 -6.35 23.81 13.45
N ARG A 135 -7.65 23.66 13.70
CA ARG A 135 -8.34 22.36 13.64
C ARG A 135 -8.30 21.76 12.24
N LYS A 136 -8.57 22.56 11.21
CA LYS A 136 -8.55 22.14 9.80
C LYS A 136 -7.15 21.76 9.33
N VAL A 137 -6.12 22.50 9.75
CA VAL A 137 -4.72 22.13 9.47
C VAL A 137 -4.35 20.83 10.16
N ASN A 138 -4.80 20.58 11.40
CA ASN A 138 -4.52 19.34 12.11
C ASN A 138 -5.26 18.14 11.50
N GLU A 139 -6.57 18.26 11.25
CA GLU A 139 -7.40 17.19 10.71
C GLU A 139 -7.03 16.86 9.24
N GLU A 140 -6.86 17.88 8.37
CA GLU A 140 -6.54 17.63 6.95
C GLU A 140 -5.09 17.20 6.72
N SER A 141 -4.11 17.77 7.44
CA SER A 141 -2.69 17.46 7.19
C SER A 141 -2.28 16.11 7.77
N THR A 142 -2.80 15.77 8.95
CA THR A 142 -2.53 14.48 9.60
C THR A 142 -3.19 13.34 8.82
N GLY A 143 -4.48 13.48 8.45
CA GLY A 143 -5.20 12.47 7.67
C GLY A 143 -4.59 12.22 6.29
N ARG A 144 -4.15 13.28 5.59
CA ARG A 144 -3.45 13.15 4.31
C ARG A 144 -2.08 12.49 4.45
N SER A 145 -1.34 12.79 5.53
CA SER A 145 -0.03 12.18 5.76
C SER A 145 -0.13 10.68 6.05
N ILE A 146 -1.14 10.27 6.83
CA ILE A 146 -1.42 8.87 7.15
C ILE A 146 -1.85 8.09 5.90
N SER A 147 -2.77 8.64 5.10
CA SER A 147 -3.23 7.99 3.86
C SER A 147 -2.11 7.85 2.83
N LEU A 148 -1.21 8.83 2.71
CA LEU A 148 -0.02 8.74 1.88
C LEU A 148 0.92 7.62 2.34
N LEU A 149 1.16 7.49 3.64
CA LEU A 149 1.96 6.41 4.21
C LEU A 149 1.35 5.03 3.93
N ALA A 150 0.04 4.87 4.14
CA ALA A 150 -0.66 3.61 3.84
C ALA A 150 -0.56 3.25 2.36
N THR A 151 -0.75 4.25 1.47
CA THR A 151 -0.65 4.09 0.02
C THR A 151 0.76 3.66 -0.39
N LEU A 152 1.80 4.30 0.16
CA LEU A 152 3.20 3.91 -0.06
C LEU A 152 3.45 2.46 0.35
N THR A 153 3.02 2.12 1.56
CA THR A 153 3.22 0.80 2.15
C THR A 153 2.55 -0.30 1.32
N ASN A 154 1.32 -0.05 0.85
CA ASN A 154 0.61 -0.94 -0.04
C ASN A 154 1.28 -1.03 -1.42
N PHE A 155 1.78 0.09 -1.96
CA PHE A 155 2.50 0.09 -3.24
C PHE A 155 3.75 -0.82 -3.18
N ILE A 156 4.53 -0.73 -2.11
CA ILE A 156 5.70 -1.59 -1.88
C ILE A 156 5.30 -3.06 -1.78
N GLN A 157 4.24 -3.36 -1.02
CA GLN A 157 3.72 -4.72 -0.89
C GLN A 157 3.27 -5.28 -2.24
N SER A 158 2.48 -4.54 -3.01
CA SER A 158 2.02 -4.94 -4.33
C SER A 158 3.17 -5.12 -5.31
N PHE A 159 4.19 -4.26 -5.25
CA PHE A 159 5.38 -4.37 -6.08
C PHE A 159 6.20 -5.63 -5.74
N SER A 160 6.39 -5.91 -4.45
CA SER A 160 7.03 -7.13 -3.96
C SER A 160 6.27 -8.38 -4.41
N SER A 161 4.95 -8.37 -4.26
CA SER A 161 4.08 -9.47 -4.72
C SER A 161 4.17 -9.65 -6.23
N LEU A 162 4.15 -8.57 -7.02
CA LEU A 162 4.21 -8.64 -8.47
C LEU A 162 5.53 -9.26 -8.94
N ILE A 163 6.67 -8.81 -8.39
CA ILE A 163 7.98 -9.39 -8.72
C ILE A 163 8.05 -10.87 -8.32
N GLY A 164 7.58 -11.20 -7.12
CA GLY A 164 7.61 -12.57 -6.65
C GLY A 164 6.71 -13.49 -7.48
N THR A 165 5.51 -13.03 -7.85
CA THR A 165 4.60 -13.80 -8.70
C THR A 165 5.17 -14.00 -10.10
N ILE A 166 5.77 -12.96 -10.71
CA ILE A 166 6.45 -13.09 -12.00
C ILE A 166 7.58 -14.12 -11.91
N THR A 167 8.39 -14.07 -10.85
CA THR A 167 9.51 -15.01 -10.65
C THR A 167 9.04 -16.47 -10.55
N VAL A 168 7.97 -16.70 -9.78
CA VAL A 168 7.38 -18.04 -9.63
C VAL A 168 6.76 -18.51 -10.94
N LEU A 169 6.00 -17.65 -11.64
CA LEU A 169 5.38 -18.00 -12.92
C LEU A 169 6.42 -18.29 -14.01
N ALA A 170 7.49 -17.49 -14.08
CA ALA A 170 8.60 -17.72 -15.00
C ALA A 170 9.29 -19.07 -14.76
N SER A 171 9.37 -19.51 -13.50
CA SER A 171 9.93 -20.82 -13.13
C SER A 171 9.00 -22.00 -13.44
N LEU A 172 7.70 -21.75 -13.59
CA LEU A 172 6.68 -22.73 -13.95
C LEU A 172 6.57 -22.90 -15.47
N ASN A 173 6.23 -21.81 -16.18
CA ASN A 173 6.10 -21.77 -17.63
C ASN A 173 6.04 -20.33 -18.13
N VAL A 174 6.99 -19.95 -18.98
CA VAL A 174 7.09 -18.60 -19.57
C VAL A 174 5.88 -18.25 -20.44
N GLY A 175 5.23 -19.23 -21.08
CA GLY A 175 4.03 -19.01 -21.89
C GLY A 175 2.83 -18.53 -21.06
N ILE A 176 2.61 -19.15 -19.89
CA ILE A 176 1.54 -18.76 -18.97
C ILE A 176 1.80 -17.35 -18.41
N MET A 177 3.07 -17.04 -18.11
CA MET A 177 3.48 -15.71 -17.68
C MET A 177 3.11 -14.62 -18.72
N LEU A 178 3.39 -14.85 -20.01
CA LEU A 178 3.07 -13.90 -21.08
C LEU A 178 1.56 -13.68 -21.21
N LEU A 179 0.75 -14.73 -21.12
CA LEU A 179 -0.72 -14.62 -21.15
C LEU A 179 -1.25 -13.79 -19.98
N CYS A 180 -0.74 -14.02 -18.76
CA CYS A 180 -1.11 -13.22 -17.59
C CYS A 180 -0.76 -11.74 -17.76
N ILE A 181 0.41 -11.43 -18.32
CA ILE A 181 0.80 -10.04 -18.61
C ILE A 181 -0.17 -9.41 -19.61
N PHE A 182 -0.57 -10.17 -20.64
CA PHE A 182 -1.51 -9.67 -21.65
C PHE A 182 -2.88 -9.33 -21.06
N ILE A 183 -3.36 -10.13 -20.10
CA ILE A 183 -4.62 -9.88 -19.36
C ILE A 183 -4.51 -8.69 -18.39
N CYS A 184 -3.32 -8.46 -17.83
CA CYS A 184 -3.08 -7.32 -16.94
C CYS A 184 -3.16 -5.96 -17.67
N ILE A 185 -2.74 -5.88 -18.94
CA ILE A 185 -2.73 -4.62 -19.71
C ILE A 185 -4.12 -3.94 -19.80
N PRO A 186 -5.19 -4.60 -20.27
CA PRO A 186 -6.51 -3.97 -20.35
C PRO A 186 -7.04 -3.57 -18.96
N THR A 187 -6.79 -4.41 -17.95
CA THR A 187 -7.16 -4.11 -16.56
C THR A 187 -6.49 -2.82 -16.08
N LEU A 188 -5.19 -2.64 -16.33
CA LEU A 188 -4.45 -1.43 -15.98
C LEU A 188 -5.02 -0.18 -16.68
N ILE A 189 -5.41 -0.28 -17.96
CA ILE A 189 -6.02 0.83 -18.69
C ILE A 189 -7.34 1.25 -18.06
N VAL A 190 -8.19 0.28 -17.71
CA VAL A 190 -9.47 0.55 -17.04
C VAL A 190 -9.24 1.20 -15.68
N SER A 191 -8.32 0.67 -14.87
CA SER A 191 -7.98 1.25 -13.57
C SER A 191 -7.46 2.69 -13.67
N MET A 192 -6.61 2.98 -14.66
CA MET A 192 -6.13 4.36 -14.88
C MET A 192 -7.27 5.29 -15.28
N LYS A 193 -8.20 4.84 -16.13
CA LYS A 193 -9.35 5.65 -16.53
C LYS A 193 -10.26 5.94 -15.33
N MET A 194 -10.49 4.96 -14.46
CA MET A 194 -11.24 5.16 -13.22
C MET A 194 -10.57 6.19 -12.31
N ALA A 195 -9.25 6.13 -12.14
CA ALA A 195 -8.51 7.07 -11.31
C ALA A 195 -8.62 8.53 -11.81
N VAL A 196 -8.58 8.75 -13.13
CA VAL A 196 -8.76 10.08 -13.72
C VAL A 196 -10.19 10.58 -13.51
N THR A 197 -11.18 9.71 -13.71
CA THR A 197 -12.60 10.07 -13.56
C THR A 197 -12.93 10.47 -12.12
N GLN A 198 -12.38 9.76 -11.12
CA GLN A 198 -12.54 10.14 -9.72
C GLN A 198 -11.93 11.52 -9.41
N TYR A 199 -10.77 11.83 -9.99
CA TYR A 199 -10.14 13.13 -9.81
C TYR A 199 -10.98 14.26 -10.43
N GLU A 200 -11.53 14.04 -11.63
CA GLU A 200 -12.41 15.00 -12.29
C GLU A 200 -13.69 15.26 -11.49
N PHE A 201 -14.28 14.22 -10.89
CA PHE A 201 -15.47 14.34 -10.04
C PHE A 201 -15.21 15.20 -8.77
N ILE A 202 -14.08 14.97 -8.09
CA ILE A 202 -13.70 15.79 -6.92
C ILE A 202 -13.48 17.25 -7.32
N LEU A 203 -12.92 17.49 -8.52
CA LEU A 203 -12.67 18.83 -9.01
C LEU A 203 -13.97 19.55 -9.41
N SER A 204 -14.97 18.84 -9.94
CA SER A 204 -16.28 19.41 -10.24
C SER A 204 -17.04 19.78 -8.97
N ASP A 205 -17.04 18.90 -7.95
CA ASP A 205 -17.70 19.18 -6.67
C ASP A 205 -17.13 20.45 -6.01
N LEU A 206 -15.81 20.61 -6.01
CA LEU A 206 -15.16 21.81 -5.46
C LEU A 206 -15.50 23.11 -6.20
N LYS A 207 -15.92 23.01 -7.46
CA LYS A 207 -16.31 24.16 -8.28
C LYS A 207 -17.74 24.60 -8.01
N ASP A 208 -18.62 23.66 -7.68
CA ASP A 208 -20.02 23.92 -7.33
C ASP A 208 -20.17 24.55 -5.93
N TYR A 209 -19.23 24.33 -5.00
CA TYR A 209 -19.18 25.02 -3.70
C TYR A 209 -18.52 26.42 -3.74
N ALA A 210 -17.93 26.82 -4.87
CA ALA A 210 -17.22 28.09 -5.04
C ALA A 210 -18.05 29.16 -5.79
N LEU A 211 -19.32 28.87 -6.08
CA LEU A 211 -20.34 29.77 -6.64
C LEU A 211 -21.41 30.07 -5.58
#